data_AF-A0A3G8XYZ8-F1
#
_entry.id   AF-A0A3G8XYZ8-F1
#
_cell.length_a   1.000
_cell.length_b   1.000
_cell.length_c   1.000
_cell.angle_alpha   90.00
_cell.angle_beta   90.00
_cell.angle_gamma   90.00
#
_symmetry.space_group_name_H-M   'P 1'
#
loop_
_entity.id
_entity.type
_entity.pdbx_description
1 polymer ?
#
loop_
_entity_poly.entity_id
_entity_poly.type
_entity_poly.pdbx_seq_one_letter_code
_entity_poly.pdbx_strand_id
1 'polypeptide(L)'
;METNYYSFNMQKLLQIAEQLHCRGYEHLKALPFAAPNGLAWRCMFYNGTHTHEELPVSNWLSHKFPTLHETIIETSISELTTVFEQDNEQFLNDCRGEDTEYKNWFSEMLKVLEPDELPIAFADYTAPTTYWRTTHQNKIPLLQTEIDHLKRF
;
A
#
# COMPACT_ATOMS: atom_id res chain seq x y z
N MET A 1 3.66 -24.60 -8.68
CA MET A 1 3.54 -23.14 -8.84
C MET A 1 4.88 -22.56 -8.46
N GLU A 2 5.49 -21.75 -9.32
CA GLU A 2 6.65 -20.94 -8.93
C GLU A 2 6.21 -19.95 -7.85
N THR A 3 7.01 -19.78 -6.81
CA THR A 3 6.76 -18.77 -5.77
C THR A 3 6.83 -17.39 -6.41
N ASN A 4 5.77 -16.60 -6.26
CA ASN A 4 5.73 -15.24 -6.75
C ASN A 4 6.47 -14.29 -5.77
N TYR A 5 7.80 -14.37 -5.74
CA TYR A 5 8.65 -13.57 -4.84
C TYR A 5 8.35 -12.07 -4.93
N TYR A 6 8.04 -11.59 -6.13
CA TYR A 6 7.63 -10.21 -6.38
C TYR A 6 6.42 -9.82 -5.53
N SER A 7 5.34 -10.58 -5.60
CA SER A 7 4.12 -10.26 -4.85
C SER A 7 4.32 -10.37 -3.33
N PHE A 8 5.02 -11.41 -2.87
CA PHE A 8 5.38 -11.54 -1.46
C PHE A 8 6.14 -10.31 -0.94
N ASN A 9 7.12 -9.83 -1.71
CA ASN A 9 7.91 -8.68 -1.32
C ASN A 9 7.12 -7.36 -1.41
N MET A 10 6.29 -7.19 -2.43
CA MET A 10 5.44 -6.00 -2.57
C MET A 10 4.37 -5.91 -1.47
N GLN A 11 3.84 -7.04 -1.00
CA GLN A 11 2.88 -7.10 0.11
C GLN A 11 3.47 -6.51 1.41
N LYS A 12 4.80 -6.60 1.60
CA LYS A 12 5.49 -5.98 2.73
C LYS A 12 5.30 -4.46 2.80
N LEU A 13 5.06 -3.78 1.67
CA LEU A 13 4.77 -2.34 1.67
C LEU A 13 3.47 -2.03 2.42
N LEU A 14 2.45 -2.87 2.24
CA LEU A 14 1.19 -2.69 2.97
C LEU A 14 1.39 -2.95 4.46
N GLN A 15 2.21 -3.95 4.82
CA GLN A 15 2.57 -4.23 6.22
C GLN A 15 3.39 -3.09 6.83
N ILE A 16 4.25 -2.43 6.05
CA ILE A 16 4.96 -1.22 6.48
C ILE A 16 3.96 -0.10 6.77
N ALA A 17 2.97 0.13 5.90
CA ALA A 17 1.92 1.13 6.13
C ALA A 17 1.15 0.87 7.44
N GLU A 18 0.74 -0.38 7.69
CA GLU A 18 0.05 -0.74 8.94
C GLU A 18 0.91 -0.49 10.18
N GLN A 19 2.21 -0.81 10.12
CA GLN A 19 3.12 -0.48 11.21
C GLN A 19 3.29 1.03 11.41
N LEU A 20 3.32 1.82 10.33
CA LEU A 20 3.36 3.28 10.41
C LEU A 20 2.08 3.83 11.06
N HIS A 21 0.91 3.27 10.75
CA HIS A 21 -0.34 3.64 11.44
C HIS A 21 -0.24 3.37 12.94
N CYS A 22 0.33 2.23 13.35
CA CYS A 22 0.60 1.93 14.75
C CYS A 22 1.59 2.91 15.42
N ARG A 23 2.45 3.58 14.64
CA ARG A 23 3.42 4.58 15.09
C ARG A 23 2.88 6.03 15.05
N GLY A 24 1.59 6.22 14.71
CA GLY A 24 0.90 7.51 14.75
C GLY A 24 0.88 8.28 13.43
N TYR A 25 1.19 7.63 12.31
CA TYR A 25 1.09 8.19 10.96
C TYR A 25 -0.25 7.82 10.30
N GLU A 26 -1.38 8.00 10.99
CA GLU A 26 -2.66 7.44 10.53
C GLU A 26 -3.22 8.15 9.28
N HIS A 27 -2.77 9.37 8.96
CA HIS A 27 -3.13 10.03 7.70
C HIS A 27 -2.35 9.49 6.49
N LEU A 28 -1.38 8.59 6.69
CA LEU A 28 -0.69 7.91 5.59
C LEU A 28 -1.66 6.96 4.89
N LYS A 29 -1.94 7.21 3.63
CA LYS A 29 -2.76 6.33 2.79
C LYS A 29 -1.92 5.62 1.75
N ALA A 30 -2.22 4.35 1.54
CA ALA A 30 -1.63 3.55 0.48
C ALA A 30 -2.58 3.49 -0.73
N LEU A 31 -2.05 3.79 -1.91
CA LEU A 31 -2.76 3.64 -3.19
C LEU A 31 -2.07 2.55 -4.00
N PRO A 32 -2.56 1.30 -3.94
CA PRO A 32 -2.04 0.20 -4.75
C PRO A 32 -2.73 0.16 -6.12
N PHE A 33 -2.00 -0.05 -7.20
CA PHE A 33 -2.59 -0.11 -8.56
C PHE A 33 -1.75 -0.96 -9.51
N ALA A 34 -2.36 -1.40 -10.59
CA ALA A 34 -1.63 -2.01 -11.70
C ALA A 34 -0.97 -0.90 -12.53
N ALA A 35 0.30 -1.06 -12.86
CA ALA A 35 0.98 -0.17 -13.80
C ALA A 35 0.19 -0.08 -15.11
N PRO A 36 0.24 1.05 -15.85
CA PRO A 36 -0.56 1.23 -17.07
C PRO A 36 -0.34 0.16 -18.16
N ASN A 37 0.82 -0.48 -18.16
CA ASN A 37 1.14 -1.58 -19.07
C ASN A 37 0.59 -2.94 -18.61
N GLY A 38 0.01 -3.03 -17.42
CA GLY A 38 -0.49 -4.25 -16.79
C GLY A 38 0.58 -5.22 -16.30
N LEU A 39 1.87 -4.87 -16.36
CA LEU A 39 2.98 -5.81 -16.13
C LEU A 39 3.55 -5.77 -14.71
N ALA A 40 3.18 -4.77 -13.92
CA ALA A 40 3.70 -4.62 -12.57
C ALA A 40 2.62 -4.09 -11.64
N TRP A 41 2.69 -4.51 -10.38
CA TRP A 41 1.96 -3.87 -9.31
C TRP A 41 2.75 -2.66 -8.81
N ARG A 42 2.06 -1.59 -8.45
CA ARG A 42 2.66 -0.36 -7.94
C ARG A 42 1.91 0.05 -6.70
N CYS A 43 2.61 0.77 -5.84
CA CYS A 43 2.01 1.41 -4.69
C CYS A 43 2.65 2.76 -4.48
N MET A 44 1.80 3.73 -4.17
CA MET A 44 2.16 5.07 -3.74
C MET A 44 1.68 5.23 -2.30
N PHE A 45 2.47 5.90 -1.48
CA PHE A 45 1.98 6.47 -0.23
C PHE A 45 1.69 7.95 -0.44
N TYR A 46 0.64 8.44 0.18
CA TYR A 46 0.29 9.85 0.12
C TYR A 46 -0.37 10.27 1.44
N ASN A 47 -0.45 11.58 1.65
CA ASN A 47 -1.15 12.12 2.80
C ASN A 47 -2.66 12.27 2.49
N GLY A 48 -3.51 11.58 3.24
CA GLY A 48 -4.96 11.63 3.07
C GLY A 48 -5.59 13.00 3.33
N THR A 49 -4.87 13.89 4.02
CA THR A 49 -5.32 15.27 4.32
C THR A 49 -4.93 16.27 3.24
N HIS A 50 -3.86 16.01 2.48
CA HIS A 50 -3.34 16.89 1.43
C HIS A 50 -2.76 16.03 0.29
N THR A 51 -3.35 16.11 -0.91
CA THR A 51 -3.03 15.20 -2.04
C THR A 51 -1.84 15.63 -2.91
N HIS A 52 -1.06 16.63 -2.48
CA HIS A 52 0.00 17.20 -3.34
C HIS A 52 1.32 16.43 -3.29
N GLU A 53 1.51 15.56 -2.31
CA GLU A 53 2.73 14.76 -2.17
C GLU A 53 2.42 13.27 -2.19
N GLU A 54 2.92 12.60 -3.23
CA GLU A 54 2.85 11.16 -3.40
C GLU A 54 4.27 10.59 -3.47
N LEU A 55 4.51 9.52 -2.72
CA LEU A 55 5.77 8.81 -2.63
C LEU A 55 5.65 7.44 -3.32
N PRO A 56 6.37 7.17 -4.43
CA PRO A 56 6.35 5.89 -5.12
C PRO A 56 7.09 4.80 -4.35
N VAL A 57 6.44 4.26 -3.31
CA VAL A 57 7.05 3.30 -2.38
C VAL A 57 7.45 1.97 -3.01
N SER A 58 6.78 1.57 -4.10
CA SER A 58 7.23 0.42 -4.91
C SER A 58 8.64 0.63 -5.48
N ASN A 59 9.00 1.85 -5.90
CA ASN A 59 10.34 2.16 -6.37
C ASN A 59 11.37 2.15 -5.23
N TRP A 60 11.00 2.67 -4.05
CA TRP A 60 11.86 2.63 -2.87
C TRP A 60 12.28 1.19 -2.54
N LEU A 61 11.32 0.25 -2.48
CA LEU A 61 11.62 -1.14 -2.19
C LEU A 61 12.48 -1.77 -3.29
N SER A 62 12.16 -1.52 -4.56
CA SER A 62 12.92 -2.06 -5.70
C SER A 62 14.36 -1.55 -5.76
N HIS A 63 14.61 -0.29 -5.41
CA HIS A 63 15.97 0.24 -5.34
C HIS A 63 16.76 -0.35 -4.16
N LYS A 64 16.10 -0.55 -3.01
CA LYS A 64 16.76 -1.09 -1.82
C LYS A 64 17.04 -2.60 -1.96
N PHE A 65 16.22 -3.33 -2.71
CA PHE A 65 16.35 -4.77 -2.93
C PHE A 65 16.28 -5.12 -4.43
N PRO A 66 17.41 -5.07 -5.16
CA PRO A 66 17.43 -5.40 -6.59
C PRO A 66 17.00 -6.85 -6.92
N THR A 67 17.13 -7.77 -5.96
CA THR A 67 16.80 -9.19 -6.08
C THR A 67 15.34 -9.52 -5.70
N LEU A 68 14.44 -8.53 -5.66
CA LEU A 68 13.06 -8.69 -5.20
C LEU A 68 12.23 -9.71 -6.02
N HIS A 69 12.66 -10.04 -7.23
CA HIS A 69 12.03 -11.05 -8.09
C HIS A 69 12.60 -12.46 -7.89
N GLU A 70 13.73 -12.58 -7.19
CA GLU A 70 14.51 -13.82 -7.10
C GLU A 70 14.37 -14.49 -5.72
N THR A 71 14.18 -13.70 -4.67
CA THR A 71 14.17 -14.17 -3.27
C THR A 71 13.19 -13.38 -2.41
N ILE A 72 12.78 -13.97 -1.29
CA ILE A 72 12.01 -13.24 -0.26
C ILE A 72 12.98 -12.34 0.52
N ILE A 73 12.59 -11.08 0.74
CA ILE A 73 13.31 -10.17 1.62
C ILE A 73 13.19 -10.71 3.06
N GLU A 74 14.30 -11.15 3.64
CA GLU A 74 14.33 -11.72 4.99
C GLU A 74 14.23 -10.66 6.09
N THR A 75 14.54 -9.40 5.78
CA THR A 75 14.41 -8.27 6.71
C THR A 75 12.99 -8.21 7.28
N SER A 76 12.90 -8.08 8.60
CA SER A 76 11.62 -8.04 9.31
C SER A 76 10.84 -6.77 8.95
N ILE A 77 9.52 -6.81 9.08
CA ILE A 77 8.69 -5.62 8.80
C ILE A 77 9.05 -4.47 9.74
N SER A 78 9.36 -4.75 11.02
CA SER A 78 9.75 -3.69 11.97
C SER A 78 11.04 -2.96 11.57
N GLU A 79 12.04 -3.71 11.10
CA GLU A 79 13.29 -3.15 10.59
C GLU A 79 13.05 -2.39 9.29
N LEU A 80 12.29 -2.96 8.35
CA LEU A 80 11.92 -2.28 7.11
C LEU A 80 11.18 -0.97 7.36
N THR A 81 10.22 -0.95 8.29
CA THR A 81 9.50 0.27 8.67
C THR A 81 10.46 1.30 9.26
N THR A 82 11.39 0.88 10.14
CA THR A 82 12.37 1.81 10.73
C THR A 82 13.28 2.44 9.68
N VAL A 83 13.74 1.64 8.72
CA VAL A 83 14.55 2.12 7.60
C VAL A 83 13.72 3.03 6.68
N PHE A 84 12.47 2.67 6.39
CA PHE A 84 11.56 3.49 5.60
C PHE A 84 11.31 4.85 6.26
N GLU A 85 11.14 4.88 7.59
CA GLU A 85 10.96 6.10 8.37
C GLU A 85 12.17 7.02 8.26
N GLN A 86 13.38 6.47 8.39
CA GLN A 86 14.62 7.24 8.25
C GLN A 86 14.79 7.81 6.83
N ASP A 87 14.48 7.02 5.81
CA ASP A 87 14.62 7.42 4.42
C ASP A 87 13.58 8.50 4.01
N ASN A 88 12.44 8.61 4.70
CA ASN A 88 11.29 9.42 4.29
C ASN A 88 10.69 10.28 5.42
N GLU A 89 11.52 10.68 6.40
CA GLU A 89 11.08 11.39 7.61
C GLU A 89 10.21 12.63 7.31
N GLN A 90 10.62 13.43 6.33
CA GLN A 90 9.92 14.66 5.96
C GLN A 90 8.48 14.39 5.53
N PHE A 91 8.29 13.47 4.57
CA PHE A 91 6.96 13.07 4.08
C PHE A 91 6.09 12.47 5.20
N LEU A 92 6.69 11.66 6.06
CA LEU A 92 5.96 11.00 7.14
C LEU A 92 5.49 11.96 8.23
N ASN A 93 6.27 13.00 8.52
CA ASN A 93 5.87 13.99 9.51
C ASN A 93 4.54 14.68 9.13
N ASP A 94 4.29 14.89 7.84
CA ASP A 94 3.02 15.44 7.36
C ASP A 94 1.86 14.45 7.48
N CYS A 95 2.15 13.15 7.51
CA CYS A 95 1.16 12.08 7.66
C CYS A 95 0.77 11.80 9.12
N ARG A 96 1.29 12.55 10.10
CA ARG A 96 0.91 12.40 11.51
C ARG A 96 -0.54 12.81 11.75
N GLY A 97 -1.16 12.17 12.73
CA GLY A 97 -2.52 12.46 13.18
C GLY A 97 -3.32 11.20 13.42
N GLU A 98 -4.63 11.37 13.60
CA GLU A 98 -5.57 10.28 13.86
C GLU A 98 -6.52 10.14 12.67
N ASP A 99 -6.57 8.93 12.12
CA ASP A 99 -7.56 8.48 11.13
C ASP A 99 -7.89 7.03 11.47
N THR A 100 -8.55 6.87 12.62
CA THR A 100 -8.88 5.57 13.17
C THR A 100 -9.80 4.77 12.24
N GLU A 101 -10.63 5.44 11.44
CA GLU A 101 -11.49 4.77 10.46
C GLU A 101 -10.63 4.11 9.38
N TYR A 102 -9.74 4.87 8.73
CA TYR A 102 -8.84 4.34 7.71
C TYR A 102 -7.92 3.26 8.26
N LYS A 103 -7.28 3.51 9.41
CA LYS A 103 -6.39 2.56 10.08
C LYS A 103 -7.08 1.22 10.34
N ASN A 104 -8.28 1.24 10.92
CA ASN A 104 -9.01 0.01 11.23
C ASN A 104 -9.40 -0.73 9.95
N TRP A 105 -9.93 -0.02 8.97
CA TRP A 105 -10.26 -0.62 7.67
C TRP A 105 -9.04 -1.24 6.99
N PHE A 106 -7.91 -0.53 7.01
CA PHE A 106 -6.67 -0.98 6.38
C PHE A 106 -6.13 -2.24 7.04
N SER A 107 -6.17 -2.32 8.38
CA SER A 107 -5.79 -3.53 9.12
C SER A 107 -6.73 -4.70 8.83
N GLU A 108 -8.05 -4.49 8.77
CA GLU A 108 -8.99 -5.55 8.39
C GLU A 108 -8.80 -6.01 6.94
N MET A 109 -8.52 -5.09 6.01
CA MET A 109 -8.17 -5.40 4.64
C MET A 109 -6.93 -6.28 4.56
N LEU A 110 -5.88 -5.99 5.33
CA LEU A 110 -4.66 -6.80 5.36
C LEU A 110 -4.90 -8.21 5.89
N LYS A 111 -5.77 -8.38 6.89
CA LYS A 111 -6.07 -9.70 7.49
C LYS A 111 -6.75 -10.67 6.52
N VAL A 112 -7.42 -10.16 5.49
CA VAL A 112 -8.14 -10.99 4.51
C VAL A 112 -7.34 -11.29 3.25
N LEU A 113 -6.15 -10.69 3.09
CA LEU A 113 -5.25 -11.00 1.98
C LEU A 113 -4.51 -12.31 2.24
N GLU A 114 -4.53 -13.20 1.26
CA GLU A 114 -3.62 -14.35 1.27
C GLU A 114 -2.15 -13.91 1.11
N PRO A 115 -1.18 -14.72 1.55
CA PRO A 115 0.23 -14.43 1.27
C PRO A 115 0.45 -14.39 -0.25
N ASP A 116 1.03 -13.30 -0.76
CA ASP A 116 1.19 -12.97 -2.20
C ASP A 116 -0.02 -12.32 -2.90
N GLU A 117 -1.12 -12.12 -2.20
CA GLU A 117 -2.28 -11.42 -2.72
C GLU A 117 -2.11 -9.90 -2.59
N LEU A 118 -2.28 -9.18 -3.69
CA LEU A 118 -2.11 -7.73 -3.73
C LEU A 118 -3.44 -7.04 -4.12
N PRO A 119 -3.90 -6.04 -3.35
CA PRO A 119 -5.04 -5.21 -3.70
C PRO A 119 -4.71 -4.30 -4.89
N ILE A 120 -5.70 -3.93 -5.68
CA ILE A 120 -5.59 -3.09 -6.88
C ILE A 120 -6.75 -2.10 -6.85
N ALA A 121 -6.42 -0.84 -6.56
CA ALA A 121 -7.32 0.29 -6.70
C ALA A 121 -7.65 0.53 -8.18
N PHE A 122 -8.83 1.07 -8.44
CA PHE A 122 -9.32 1.41 -9.79
C PHE A 122 -9.26 0.25 -10.80
N ALA A 123 -9.29 -1.00 -10.34
CA ALA A 123 -9.24 -2.15 -11.23
C ALA A 123 -10.37 -2.14 -12.29
N ASP A 124 -11.51 -1.55 -11.93
CA ASP A 124 -12.61 -1.29 -12.87
C ASP A 124 -12.59 0.22 -13.24
N TYR A 125 -11.71 0.61 -14.17
CA TYR A 125 -11.43 2.00 -14.61
C TYR A 125 -12.66 2.79 -15.11
N THR A 126 -13.80 2.11 -15.32
CA THR A 126 -14.99 2.62 -16.03
C THR A 126 -16.16 2.98 -15.11
N ALA A 127 -16.06 2.77 -13.80
CA ALA A 127 -17.14 3.09 -12.84
C ALA A 127 -16.59 3.50 -11.46
N PRO A 128 -17.34 4.30 -10.68
CA PRO A 128 -17.04 4.49 -9.26
C PRO A 128 -17.04 3.12 -8.58
N THR A 129 -15.86 2.67 -8.15
CA THR A 129 -15.72 1.37 -7.50
C THR A 129 -15.99 1.53 -6.01
N THR A 130 -16.87 0.68 -5.47
CA THR A 130 -17.12 0.57 -4.02
C THR A 130 -16.21 -0.46 -3.37
N TYR A 131 -15.26 -1.01 -4.13
CA TYR A 131 -14.33 -2.04 -3.69
C TYR A 131 -13.02 -1.95 -4.48
N TRP A 132 -11.93 -2.46 -3.91
CA TRP A 132 -10.74 -2.85 -4.66
C TRP A 132 -10.81 -4.31 -5.07
N ARG A 133 -10.23 -4.64 -6.22
CA ARG A 133 -9.98 -6.04 -6.59
C ARG A 133 -8.62 -6.47 -6.06
N THR A 134 -8.36 -7.76 -6.02
CA THR A 134 -7.02 -8.28 -5.76
C THR A 134 -6.46 -9.01 -6.97
N THR A 135 -5.16 -9.33 -6.95
CA THR A 135 -4.53 -10.23 -7.91
C THR A 135 -5.19 -11.62 -7.97
N HIS A 136 -5.88 -12.02 -6.90
CA HIS A 136 -6.67 -13.27 -6.84
C HIS A 136 -8.14 -13.08 -7.22
N GLN A 137 -8.54 -11.91 -7.71
CA GLN A 137 -9.91 -11.57 -8.10
C GLN A 137 -10.90 -11.48 -6.92
N ASN A 138 -10.41 -11.47 -5.68
CA ASN A 138 -11.22 -11.15 -4.51
C ASN A 138 -11.60 -9.67 -4.50
N LYS A 139 -12.59 -9.33 -3.67
CA LYS A 139 -13.08 -7.95 -3.52
C LYS A 139 -12.90 -7.49 -2.09
N ILE A 140 -12.33 -6.30 -1.94
CA ILE A 140 -12.14 -5.60 -0.67
C ILE A 140 -13.08 -4.40 -0.67
N PRO A 141 -14.16 -4.40 0.13
CA PRO A 141 -15.05 -3.25 0.22
C PRO A 141 -14.29 -2.00 0.68
N LEU A 142 -14.59 -0.83 0.09
CA LEU A 142 -14.00 0.44 0.49
C LEU A 142 -14.86 1.15 1.53
N LEU A 143 -14.21 2.00 2.35
CA LEU A 143 -14.91 2.98 3.17
C LEU A 143 -15.60 4.03 2.30
N GLN A 144 -16.69 4.60 2.81
CA GLN A 144 -17.38 5.70 2.12
C GLN A 144 -16.46 6.91 1.96
N THR A 145 -15.63 7.20 2.96
CA THR A 145 -14.62 8.26 2.94
C THR A 145 -13.57 8.03 1.85
N GLU A 146 -13.14 6.78 1.65
CA GLU A 146 -12.23 6.42 0.54
C GLU A 146 -12.92 6.54 -0.82
N ILE A 147 -14.17 6.09 -0.96
CA ILE A 147 -14.94 6.25 -2.20
C ILE A 147 -15.05 7.74 -2.58
N ASP A 148 -15.31 8.61 -1.60
CA ASP A 148 -15.45 10.05 -1.85
C ASP A 148 -14.11 10.74 -2.12
N HIS A 149 -13.02 10.24 -1.54
CA HIS A 149 -11.67 10.69 -1.84
C HIS A 149 -11.26 10.33 -3.27
N LEU A 150 -11.52 9.09 -3.69
CA LEU A 150 -11.15 8.59 -5.01
C LEU A 150 -11.89 9.28 -6.17
N LYS A 151 -13.08 9.87 -5.93
CA LYS A 151 -13.80 10.71 -6.91
C LYS A 151 -13.09 12.02 -7.25
N ARG A 152 -12.08 12.41 -6.48
CA ARG A 152 -11.32 13.66 -6.69
C ARG A 152 -10.15 13.50 -7.67
N PHE A 153 -9.82 12.26 -8.03
CA PHE A 153 -8.86 11.90 -9.09
C PHE A 153 -9.60 11.67 -10.41
#